data_AF-A0A2E2V3N2-F1
#
_entry.id   AF-A0A2E2V3N2-F1
#
_cell.length_a   1.000
_cell.length_b   1.000
_cell.length_c   1.000
_cell.angle_alpha   90.00
_cell.angle_beta   90.00
_cell.angle_gamma   90.00
#
_symmetry.space_group_name_H-M   'P 1'
#
loop_
_entity.id
_entity.type
_entity.pdbx_description
1 polymer ?
#
loop_
_entity_poly.entity_id
_entity_poly.type
_entity_poly.pdbx_seq_one_letter_code
_entity_poly.pdbx_strand_id
1 'polypeptide(L)'
;MNSFNKLVFLLFTATIVIGCGSDGNDGDVFLRFRAVLTPTEFVIENPDIPEDFEYDVYYETHPGSYPFSYIDHNGDLHPQPGEYGVLEIIANSGDEGALFSAGEDGKDLYIDLILLSTGPVIENYDYYTIASTLNYDE
;
A
#
# COMPACT_ATOMS: atom_id res chain seq x y z
N MET A 1 11.77 -42.51 36.37
CA MET A 1 11.04 -41.89 35.24
C MET A 1 11.46 -42.62 33.98
N ASN A 2 10.62 -43.53 33.47
CA ASN A 2 10.98 -44.47 32.40
C ASN A 2 11.27 -43.73 31.08
N SER A 3 12.19 -44.27 30.28
CA SER A 3 12.60 -43.73 28.98
C SER A 3 11.41 -43.47 28.03
N PHE A 4 10.33 -44.24 28.20
CA PHE A 4 9.05 -44.06 27.49
C PHE A 4 8.35 -42.73 27.82
N ASN A 5 8.31 -42.32 29.10
CA ASN A 5 7.68 -41.07 29.50
C ASN A 5 8.48 -39.86 29.01
N LYS A 6 9.82 -39.99 28.89
CA LYS A 6 10.67 -38.95 28.30
C LYS A 6 10.44 -38.83 26.78
N LEU A 7 10.25 -39.94 26.09
CA LEU A 7 9.98 -39.97 24.64
C LEU A 7 8.62 -39.33 24.30
N VAL A 8 7.58 -39.66 25.07
CA VAL A 8 6.23 -39.09 24.88
C VAL A 8 6.21 -37.59 25.16
N PHE A 9 6.91 -37.13 26.20
CA PHE A 9 6.99 -35.71 26.51
C PHE A 9 7.73 -34.92 25.42
N LEU A 10 8.81 -35.49 24.87
CA LEU A 10 9.59 -34.87 23.80
C LEU A 10 8.81 -34.80 22.47
N LEU A 11 8.01 -35.82 22.15
CA LEU A 11 7.11 -35.81 21.00
C LEU A 11 5.98 -34.78 21.16
N PHE A 12 5.40 -34.67 22.35
CA PHE A 12 4.32 -33.72 22.64
C PHE A 12 4.80 -32.25 22.57
N THR A 13 6.02 -31.96 23.04
CA THR A 13 6.62 -30.62 22.88
C THR A 13 7.00 -30.32 21.44
N ALA A 14 7.46 -31.31 20.67
CA ALA A 14 7.80 -31.11 19.26
C ALA A 14 6.57 -30.78 18.39
N THR A 15 5.40 -31.37 18.69
CA THR A 15 4.16 -31.06 17.96
C THR A 15 3.57 -29.69 18.28
N ILE A 16 3.85 -29.13 19.45
CA ILE A 16 3.34 -27.80 19.84
C ILE A 16 4.12 -26.69 19.13
N VAL A 17 5.44 -26.85 18.93
CA VAL A 17 6.28 -25.83 18.30
C VAL A 17 6.07 -25.75 16.78
N ILE A 18 5.67 -26.86 16.13
CA ILE A 18 5.36 -26.92 14.69
C ILE A 18 3.90 -26.49 14.42
N GLY A 19 3.08 -26.34 15.48
CA GLY A 19 1.66 -26.10 15.36
C GLY A 19 1.26 -24.63 15.20
N CYS A 20 2.09 -23.65 15.54
CA CYS A 20 1.71 -22.25 15.28
C CYS A 20 1.90 -21.95 13.78
N GLY A 21 0.81 -21.69 13.07
CA GLY A 21 0.87 -21.11 11.74
C GLY A 21 1.53 -19.72 11.78
N SER A 22 2.11 -19.29 10.67
CA SER A 22 2.63 -17.94 10.51
C SER A 22 1.48 -16.94 10.36
N ASP A 23 1.69 -15.72 10.84
CA ASP A 23 0.82 -14.59 10.51
C ASP A 23 0.94 -14.28 9.01
N GLY A 24 -0.14 -13.75 8.44
CA GLY A 24 -0.11 -13.17 7.09
C GLY A 24 0.72 -11.88 7.08
N ASN A 25 1.26 -11.55 5.93
CA ASN A 25 1.94 -10.27 5.71
C ASN A 25 0.93 -9.16 5.44
N ASP A 26 1.28 -7.92 5.76
CA ASP A 26 0.46 -6.77 5.35
C ASP A 26 0.50 -6.60 3.83
N GLY A 27 -0.58 -6.07 3.25
CA GLY A 27 -0.62 -5.79 1.82
C GLY A 27 0.20 -4.56 1.45
N ASP A 28 0.84 -4.59 0.28
CA ASP A 28 1.67 -3.48 -0.20
C ASP A 28 0.79 -2.31 -0.66
N VAL A 29 1.27 -1.07 -0.56
CA VAL A 29 0.53 0.12 -1.02
C VAL A 29 1.25 0.81 -2.16
N PHE A 30 0.49 1.13 -3.20
CA PHE A 30 0.98 1.80 -4.39
C PHE A 30 0.20 3.09 -4.64
N LEU A 31 0.93 4.20 -4.81
CA LEU A 31 0.40 5.52 -5.10
C LEU A 31 0.78 5.97 -6.50
N ARG A 32 -0.19 6.46 -7.26
CA ARG A 32 0.00 7.07 -8.58
C ARG A 32 -0.56 8.49 -8.60
N PHE A 33 0.23 9.40 -9.15
CA PHE A 33 -0.21 10.78 -9.40
C PHE A 33 -0.74 10.89 -10.82
N ARG A 34 -1.89 11.53 -10.99
CA ARG A 34 -2.53 11.72 -12.30
C ARG A 34 -2.94 13.16 -12.48
N ALA A 35 -2.81 13.66 -13.70
CA ALA A 35 -3.29 14.98 -14.06
C ALA A 35 -3.72 14.97 -15.53
N VAL A 36 -4.92 15.44 -15.84
CA VAL A 36 -5.35 15.59 -17.25
C VAL A 36 -4.52 16.68 -17.94
N LEU A 37 -4.26 17.76 -17.20
CA LEU A 37 -3.33 18.82 -17.57
C LEU A 37 -2.36 18.96 -16.42
N THR A 38 -1.07 18.77 -16.71
CA THR A 38 -0.01 18.77 -15.71
C THR A 38 -0.02 20.10 -14.94
N PRO A 39 -0.03 20.05 -13.60
CA PRO A 39 0.10 21.26 -12.79
C PRO A 39 1.47 21.91 -13.03
N THR A 40 1.54 23.21 -12.79
CA THR A 40 2.81 23.95 -12.92
C THR A 40 3.76 23.65 -11.77
N GLU A 41 3.22 23.36 -10.58
CA GLU A 41 3.95 22.93 -9.40
C GLU A 41 3.13 21.87 -8.66
N PHE A 42 3.78 20.85 -8.10
CA PHE A 42 3.16 19.87 -7.19
C PHE A 42 4.16 19.49 -6.11
N VAL A 43 3.67 19.40 -4.88
CA VAL A 43 4.46 18.98 -3.72
C VAL A 43 3.61 18.02 -2.89
N ILE A 44 4.22 16.94 -2.46
CA ILE A 44 3.65 16.01 -1.48
C ILE A 44 4.72 15.68 -0.43
N GLU A 45 4.35 15.72 0.84
CA GLU A 45 5.25 15.40 1.95
C GLU A 45 5.31 13.88 2.18
N ASN A 46 5.61 13.11 1.14
CA ASN A 46 5.76 11.65 1.22
C ASN A 46 7.22 11.24 0.94
N PRO A 47 7.97 10.71 1.92
CA PRO A 47 9.38 10.37 1.75
C PRO A 47 9.63 9.16 0.85
N ASP A 48 8.61 8.35 0.58
CA ASP A 48 8.72 7.17 -0.28
C ASP A 48 8.65 7.53 -1.77
N ILE A 49 8.18 8.74 -2.09
CA ILE A 49 8.03 9.24 -3.46
C ILE A 49 9.30 10.00 -3.86
N PRO A 50 9.94 9.65 -5.00
CA PRO A 50 11.12 10.36 -5.46
C PRO A 50 10.78 11.80 -5.88
N GLU A 51 11.73 12.73 -5.71
CA GLU A 51 11.55 14.14 -6.10
C GLU A 51 11.28 14.29 -7.61
N ASP A 52 11.83 13.40 -8.44
CA ASP A 52 11.70 13.36 -9.90
C ASP A 52 10.69 12.32 -10.39
N PHE A 53 9.59 12.14 -9.66
CA PHE A 53 8.52 11.21 -10.05
C PHE A 53 7.89 11.56 -11.42
N GLU A 54 7.31 10.55 -12.05
CA GLU A 54 6.55 10.64 -13.29
C GLU A 54 5.05 10.47 -13.03
N TYR A 55 4.23 11.19 -13.80
CA TYR A 55 2.77 10.99 -13.77
C TYR A 55 2.37 9.65 -14.38
N ASP A 56 1.23 9.13 -13.92
CA ASP A 56 0.64 7.86 -14.37
C ASP A 56 1.48 6.59 -14.08
N VAL A 57 2.50 6.70 -13.21
CA VAL A 57 3.30 5.58 -12.68
C VAL A 57 2.94 5.29 -11.23
N TYR A 58 2.87 4.01 -10.86
CA TYR A 58 2.68 3.58 -9.47
C TYR A 58 4.03 3.50 -8.74
N TYR A 59 4.09 4.13 -7.58
CA TYR A 59 5.20 4.08 -6.64
C TYR A 59 4.75 3.37 -5.37
N GLU A 60 5.58 2.44 -4.89
CA GLU A 60 5.36 1.83 -3.58
C GLU A 60 5.48 2.90 -2.48
N THR A 61 4.59 2.86 -1.51
CA THR A 61 4.54 3.81 -0.38
C THR A 61 4.06 3.10 0.87
N HIS A 62 4.36 3.67 2.03
CA HIS A 62 3.83 3.17 3.29
C HIS A 62 2.51 3.84 3.68
N PRO A 63 1.73 3.23 4.60
CA PRO A 63 0.63 3.89 5.29
C PRO A 63 1.10 5.13 6.05
N GLY A 64 0.30 6.20 5.99
CA GLY A 64 0.68 7.48 6.56
C GLY A 64 -0.28 8.61 6.21
N SER A 65 0.05 9.81 6.65
CA SER A 65 -0.69 11.03 6.36
C SER A 65 0.23 12.00 5.65
N TYR A 66 -0.07 12.29 4.39
CA TYR A 66 0.82 13.01 3.49
C TYR A 66 0.14 14.30 3.02
N PRO A 67 0.46 15.45 3.63
CA PRO A 67 0.05 16.76 3.11
C PRO A 67 0.53 16.95 1.68
N PHE A 68 -0.31 17.57 0.85
CA PHE A 68 0.06 17.91 -0.52
C PHE A 68 -0.57 19.23 -0.97
N SER A 69 0.05 19.84 -1.98
CA SER A 69 -0.43 21.04 -2.64
C SER A 69 0.03 21.08 -4.10
N TYR A 70 -0.67 21.84 -4.92
CA TYR A 70 -0.28 22.07 -6.30
C TYR A 70 -0.78 23.40 -6.82
N ILE A 71 -0.13 23.92 -7.85
CA ILE A 71 -0.63 25.02 -8.66
C ILE A 71 -1.08 24.43 -9.98
N ASP A 72 -2.37 24.53 -10.29
CA ASP A 72 -2.92 23.93 -11.50
C ASP A 72 -2.41 24.63 -12.78
N HIS A 73 -2.86 24.15 -13.93
CA HIS A 73 -2.48 24.73 -15.23
C HIS A 73 -3.06 26.14 -15.48
N ASN A 74 -4.05 26.57 -14.69
CA ASN A 74 -4.62 27.92 -14.74
C ASN A 74 -3.88 28.90 -13.82
N GLY A 75 -3.01 28.41 -12.94
CA GLY A 75 -2.28 29.20 -11.95
C GLY A 75 -2.98 29.31 -10.60
N ASP A 76 -4.02 28.50 -10.36
CA ASP A 76 -4.75 28.46 -9.09
C ASP A 76 -4.07 27.48 -8.13
N LEU A 77 -3.85 27.94 -6.89
CA LEU A 77 -3.26 27.13 -5.81
C LEU A 77 -4.32 26.20 -5.20
N HIS A 78 -3.98 24.93 -5.02
CA HIS A 78 -4.77 23.94 -4.31
C HIS A 78 -4.01 23.41 -3.08
N PRO A 79 -4.71 23.02 -2.00
CA PRO A 79 -6.17 22.95 -1.87
C PRO A 79 -6.83 24.32 -1.60
N GLN A 80 -8.03 24.50 -2.14
CA GLN A 80 -8.96 25.58 -1.79
C GLN A 80 -9.86 25.17 -0.61
N PRO A 81 -10.57 26.11 0.06
CA PRO A 81 -11.49 25.78 1.14
C PRO A 81 -12.54 24.74 0.71
N GLY A 82 -12.53 23.58 1.38
CA GLY A 82 -13.44 22.46 1.09
C GLY A 82 -12.81 21.34 0.26
N GLU A 83 -11.57 21.50 -0.19
CA GLU A 83 -10.81 20.47 -0.91
C GLU A 83 -9.92 19.66 0.03
N TYR A 84 -9.49 18.48 -0.44
CA TYR A 84 -8.52 17.64 0.26
C TYR A 84 -7.12 18.25 0.14
N GLY A 85 -6.43 18.44 1.27
CA GLY A 85 -5.02 18.85 1.32
C GLY A 85 -4.08 17.80 1.90
N VAL A 86 -4.62 16.63 2.23
CA VAL A 86 -3.90 15.54 2.89
C VAL A 86 -4.39 14.23 2.29
N LEU A 87 -3.45 13.36 1.95
CA LEU A 87 -3.70 11.98 1.58
C LEU A 87 -3.46 11.10 2.82
N GLU A 88 -4.53 10.50 3.36
CA GLU A 88 -4.44 9.53 4.46
C GLU A 88 -4.52 8.11 3.88
N ILE A 89 -3.46 7.32 4.10
CA ILE A 89 -3.28 5.97 3.58
C ILE A 89 -3.31 4.97 4.73
N ILE A 90 -4.17 3.96 4.62
CA ILE A 90 -4.30 2.86 5.58
C ILE A 90 -4.24 1.54 4.79
N ALA A 91 -3.26 0.67 5.10
CA ALA A 91 -3.13 -0.64 4.49
C ALA A 91 -4.01 -1.70 5.16
N ASN A 92 -4.31 -2.76 4.42
CA ASN A 92 -4.94 -3.97 4.97
C ASN A 92 -3.86 -4.80 5.66
N SER A 93 -4.04 -5.07 6.96
CA SER A 93 -3.13 -5.95 7.69
C SER A 93 -3.35 -7.42 7.31
N GLY A 94 -2.28 -8.21 7.37
CA GLY A 94 -2.41 -9.67 7.35
C GLY A 94 -3.16 -10.18 8.58
N ASP A 95 -3.84 -11.32 8.43
CA ASP A 95 -4.52 -11.98 9.55
C ASP A 95 -3.51 -12.71 10.43
N GLU A 96 -3.80 -12.80 11.73
CA GLU A 96 -3.01 -13.63 12.66
C GLU A 96 -3.15 -15.11 12.30
N GLY A 97 -2.03 -15.84 12.34
CA GLY A 97 -2.01 -17.29 12.21
C GLY A 97 -2.64 -17.96 13.42
N ALA A 98 -3.18 -19.16 13.23
CA ALA A 98 -3.71 -19.99 14.30
C ALA A 98 -3.00 -21.35 14.37
N LEU A 99 -3.37 -22.16 15.37
CA LEU A 99 -2.81 -23.49 15.53
C LEU A 99 -3.19 -24.36 14.30
N PHE A 100 -2.20 -24.71 13.49
CA PHE A 100 -2.25 -25.47 12.24
C PHE A 100 -2.82 -24.74 11.02
N SER A 101 -2.95 -23.41 11.06
CA SER A 101 -3.34 -22.59 9.90
C SER A 101 -2.56 -21.29 9.86
N ALA A 102 -1.97 -20.97 8.72
CA ALA A 102 -1.41 -19.63 8.50
C ALA A 102 -2.53 -18.59 8.37
N GLY A 103 -2.23 -17.35 8.74
CA GLY A 103 -3.09 -16.20 8.44
C GLY A 103 -3.08 -15.88 6.95
N GLU A 104 -4.14 -15.23 6.48
CA GLU A 104 -4.20 -14.71 5.11
C GLU A 104 -3.41 -13.40 5.00
N ASP A 105 -2.69 -13.21 3.90
CA ASP A 105 -2.01 -11.94 3.63
C ASP A 105 -3.05 -10.83 3.40
N GLY A 106 -2.69 -9.62 3.82
CA GLY A 106 -3.42 -8.40 3.51
C GLY A 106 -3.44 -8.14 2.01
N LYS A 107 -4.49 -7.50 1.52
CA LYS A 107 -4.60 -7.14 0.10
C LYS A 107 -3.85 -5.86 -0.20
N ASP A 108 -3.11 -5.88 -1.31
CA ASP A 108 -2.48 -4.69 -1.88
C ASP A 108 -3.50 -3.60 -2.15
N LEU A 109 -3.08 -2.35 -1.97
CA LEU A 109 -3.89 -1.16 -2.15
C LEU A 109 -3.30 -0.27 -3.25
N TYR A 110 -4.10 0.04 -4.26
CA TYR A 110 -3.71 0.95 -5.35
C TYR A 110 -4.52 2.24 -5.26
N ILE A 111 -3.82 3.37 -5.18
CA ILE A 111 -4.39 4.71 -4.96
C ILE A 111 -4.02 5.61 -6.13
N ASP A 112 -5.03 6.32 -6.66
CA ASP A 112 -4.85 7.41 -7.60
C ASP A 112 -5.09 8.74 -6.87
N LEU A 113 -4.08 9.61 -6.84
CA LEU A 113 -4.25 11.03 -6.51
C LEU A 113 -4.33 11.83 -7.81
N ILE A 114 -5.54 12.25 -8.16
CA ILE A 114 -5.85 12.97 -9.39
C ILE A 114 -5.89 14.46 -9.12
N LEU A 115 -5.01 15.21 -9.77
CA LEU A 115 -4.86 16.66 -9.63
C LEU A 115 -5.69 17.35 -10.73
N LEU A 116 -6.79 18.01 -10.34
CA LEU A 116 -7.73 18.68 -11.26
C LEU A 116 -7.87 20.15 -10.87
N SER A 117 -8.12 21.03 -11.84
CA SER A 117 -8.43 22.45 -11.57
C SER A 117 -9.68 22.69 -10.73
N THR A 118 -10.53 21.68 -10.58
CA THR A 118 -11.73 21.71 -9.72
C THR A 118 -11.46 21.19 -8.31
N GLY A 119 -10.21 20.91 -7.98
CA GLY A 119 -9.79 20.29 -6.74
C GLY A 119 -9.37 18.82 -6.92
N PRO A 120 -8.54 18.30 -6.01
CA PRO A 120 -8.02 16.95 -6.09
C PRO A 120 -9.10 15.89 -5.85
N VAL A 121 -8.95 14.76 -6.52
CA VAL A 121 -9.77 13.56 -6.32
C VAL A 121 -8.87 12.41 -5.91
N ILE A 122 -9.32 11.65 -4.91
CA ILE A 122 -8.62 10.45 -4.44
C ILE A 122 -9.51 9.25 -4.78
N GLU A 123 -8.97 8.29 -5.51
CA GLU A 123 -9.66 7.04 -5.84
C GLU A 123 -8.81 5.86 -5.35
N ASN A 124 -9.47 4.84 -4.81
CA ASN A 124 -8.85 3.57 -4.49
C ASN A 124 -9.45 2.46 -5.36
N TYR A 125 -8.61 1.56 -5.82
CA TYR A 125 -9.04 0.44 -6.65
C TYR A 125 -8.44 -0.87 -6.14
N ASP A 126 -9.30 -1.88 -5.99
CA ASP A 126 -8.88 -3.28 -5.96
C ASP A 126 -8.61 -3.71 -7.40
N TYR A 127 -7.49 -3.28 -7.98
CA TYR A 127 -7.12 -3.72 -9.33
C TYR A 127 -6.68 -5.20 -9.30
N TYR A 128 -7.57 -6.12 -9.66
CA TYR A 128 -7.20 -7.44 -10.20
C TYR A 128 -6.68 -7.36 -11.66
N THR A 129 -6.30 -6.17 -12.11
CA THR A 129 -5.98 -5.90 -13.51
C THR A 129 -4.47 -6.06 -13.71
N ILE A 130 -4.11 -7.19 -14.32
CA ILE A 130 -2.78 -7.53 -14.80
C ILE A 130 -2.18 -6.30 -15.48
N ALA A 131 -1.08 -5.77 -14.93
CA ALA A 131 -0.21 -4.87 -15.64
C ALA A 131 0.17 -5.57 -16.95
N SER A 132 -0.38 -5.08 -18.07
CA SER A 132 0.11 -5.46 -19.38
C SER A 132 1.56 -5.02 -19.41
N THR A 133 2.48 -5.95 -19.15
CA THR A 133 3.89 -5.76 -19.40
C THR A 133 4.03 -5.32 -20.84
N LEU A 134 4.36 -4.05 -21.04
CA LEU A 134 4.85 -3.54 -22.31
C LEU A 134 6.19 -4.24 -22.57
N ASN A 135 6.15 -5.43 -23.15
CA ASN A 135 7.29 -5.99 -23.85
C ASN A 135 7.53 -5.08 -25.05
N TYR A 136 8.43 -4.11 -24.89
CA TYR A 136 9.16 -3.58 -26.03
C TYR A 136 10.19 -4.64 -26.42
N ASP A 137 9.82 -5.51 -27.35
CA ASP A 137 10.80 -6.29 -28.10
C ASP A 137 11.55 -5.30 -29.02
N GLU A 138 12.88 -5.20 -28.85
CA GLU A 138 13.81 -4.60 -29.82
C GLU A 138 14.01 -5.52 -31.05
#